data_AF-C5MIU7-F1
#
_entry.id   AF-C5MIU7-F1
#
_cell.length_a   1.000
_cell.length_b   1.000
_cell.length_c   1.000
_cell.angle_alpha   90.00
_cell.angle_beta   90.00
_cell.angle_gamma   90.00
#
_symmetry.space_group_name_H-M   'P 1'
#
loop_
_entity.id
_entity.type
_entity.pdbx_description
1 polymer ?
#
loop_
_entity_poly.entity_id
_entity_poly.type
_entity_poly.pdbx_seq_one_letter_code
_entity_poly.pdbx_strand_id
1 'polypeptide(L)'
;MDAHVDIFRDLDASLMEVFQRGQFNRYLDQFPQDERNERISDMQIALQRQRELQNQWKYYHINWYLTYIPLIVIHYKAIWKDLTWRNIKHYVVEAVTLAAIMIVRALRFTTFIIGSGIYFQGIIRRLFIFCDVITFSDNFIRDVLTYILKDSPAILERLEVIHFHNNKIMYFLKYDEYNDLSSFQIIKMIYVNITASMLQADCISTSESSTCKLLTNTLVFKFSHVLQQYFPKLGDSSLKFITLSVYMTYAIIGDIICLNILLFLSYNLLTRFLGYKQIFSGLRHMLWSSLFTYLV
;
A
#
# COMPACT_ATOMS: atom_id res chain seq x y z
N MET A 1 -5.04 -16.40 -25.60
CA MET A 1 -5.09 -17.15 -24.34
C MET A 1 -3.94 -16.65 -23.50
N ASP A 2 -4.26 -16.03 -22.37
CA ASP A 2 -3.33 -15.30 -21.53
C ASP A 2 -2.34 -16.24 -20.83
N ALA A 3 -1.05 -16.05 -21.09
CA ALA A 3 0.03 -16.72 -20.38
C ALA A 3 0.26 -15.99 -19.05
N HIS A 4 -0.29 -16.52 -17.97
CA HIS A 4 0.13 -16.16 -16.62
C HIS A 4 1.59 -16.60 -16.42
N VAL A 5 2.48 -15.63 -16.20
CA VAL A 5 3.87 -15.88 -15.82
C VAL A 5 3.87 -16.35 -14.36
N ASP A 6 3.97 -17.65 -14.18
CA ASP A 6 3.98 -18.30 -12.88
C ASP A 6 5.42 -18.36 -12.36
N ILE A 7 5.76 -17.41 -11.49
CA ILE A 7 7.11 -17.14 -10.99
C ILE A 7 7.75 -18.38 -10.32
N PHE A 8 6.92 -19.26 -9.78
CA PHE A 8 7.38 -20.50 -9.13
C PHE A 8 7.82 -21.57 -10.12
N ARG A 9 7.24 -21.59 -11.33
CA ARG A 9 7.62 -22.53 -12.40
C ARG A 9 8.96 -22.18 -13.02
N ASP A 10 9.28 -20.89 -13.10
CA ASP A 10 10.58 -20.40 -13.61
C ASP A 10 11.73 -20.66 -12.61
N LEU A 11 11.45 -20.63 -11.29
CA LEU A 11 12.43 -20.99 -10.28
C LEU A 11 12.76 -22.50 -10.30
N ASP A 12 11.75 -23.36 -10.41
CA ASP A 12 11.94 -24.82 -10.50
C ASP A 12 12.66 -25.22 -11.81
N ALA A 13 12.38 -24.52 -12.92
CA ALA A 13 13.08 -24.73 -14.18
C ALA A 13 14.58 -24.45 -14.06
N SER A 14 14.98 -23.40 -13.32
CA SER A 14 16.39 -23.04 -13.13
C SER A 14 17.20 -24.05 -12.30
N LEU A 15 16.55 -24.74 -11.35
CA LEU A 15 17.18 -25.80 -10.54
C LEU A 15 17.28 -27.12 -11.31
N MET A 16 16.28 -27.45 -12.12
CA MET A 16 16.26 -28.64 -12.97
C MET A 16 17.34 -28.57 -14.07
N GLU A 17 17.63 -27.37 -14.58
CA GLU A 17 18.59 -27.13 -15.66
C GLU A 17 20.06 -27.39 -15.27
N VAL A 18 20.39 -27.21 -13.98
CA VAL A 18 21.73 -27.51 -13.43
C VAL A 18 21.98 -29.02 -13.35
N PHE A 19 20.93 -29.83 -13.20
CA PHE A 19 21.04 -31.29 -13.06
C PHE A 19 21.03 -32.07 -14.38
N GLN A 20 20.69 -31.46 -15.52
CA GLN A 20 20.30 -32.21 -16.73
C GLN A 20 21.31 -32.31 -17.88
N ARG A 21 22.51 -31.71 -17.80
CA ARG A 21 23.45 -31.66 -18.95
C ARG A 21 23.94 -33.03 -19.48
N GLY A 22 23.77 -34.14 -18.75
CA GLY A 22 24.08 -35.49 -19.23
C GLY A 22 22.87 -36.36 -19.64
N GLN A 23 21.67 -36.07 -19.14
CA GLN A 23 20.48 -36.93 -19.30
C GLN A 23 19.46 -36.40 -20.32
N PHE A 24 19.61 -35.15 -20.76
CA PHE A 24 18.61 -34.45 -21.57
C PHE A 24 18.43 -35.02 -22.98
N ASN A 25 19.50 -35.44 -23.66
CA ASN A 25 19.40 -36.02 -25.01
C ASN A 25 18.58 -37.31 -25.03
N ARG A 26 18.63 -38.12 -23.95
CA ARG A 26 17.79 -39.31 -23.81
C ARG A 26 16.33 -38.99 -23.52
N TYR A 27 16.05 -37.85 -22.89
CA TYR A 27 14.70 -37.38 -22.58
C TYR A 27 14.02 -36.81 -23.83
N LEU A 28 14.75 -36.08 -24.69
CA LEU A 28 14.24 -35.56 -25.95
C LEU A 28 13.90 -36.66 -26.97
N ASP A 29 14.58 -37.81 -26.90
CA ASP A 29 14.31 -38.95 -27.78
C ASP A 29 12.97 -39.66 -27.51
N GLN A 30 12.35 -39.41 -26.36
CA GLN A 30 11.09 -40.04 -25.96
C GLN A 30 9.85 -39.32 -26.50
N PHE A 31 10.00 -38.12 -27.05
CA PHE A 31 8.87 -37.32 -27.55
C PHE A 31 8.70 -37.40 -29.08
N PRO A 32 7.45 -37.36 -29.58
CA PRO A 32 7.15 -37.22 -31.01
C PRO A 32 7.82 -35.96 -31.61
N GLN A 33 8.11 -36.00 -32.91
CA GLN A 33 8.90 -34.97 -33.62
C GLN A 33 8.33 -33.54 -33.47
N ASP A 34 7.00 -33.39 -33.44
CA ASP A 34 6.36 -32.08 -33.39
C ASP A 34 6.53 -31.39 -32.02
N GLU A 35 6.31 -32.11 -30.92
CA GLU A 35 6.53 -31.59 -29.56
C GLU A 35 8.03 -31.36 -29.26
N ARG A 36 8.91 -32.15 -29.90
CA ARG A 36 10.36 -31.98 -29.80
C ARG A 36 10.79 -30.64 -30.40
N ASN A 37 10.27 -30.28 -31.57
CA ASN A 37 10.62 -29.04 -32.26
C ASN A 37 10.13 -27.80 -31.49
N GLU A 38 8.94 -27.86 -30.90
CA GLU A 38 8.42 -26.78 -30.07
C GLU A 38 9.30 -26.55 -28.83
N ARG A 39 9.69 -27.62 -28.12
CA ARG A 39 10.59 -27.51 -26.96
C ARG A 39 12.02 -27.11 -27.31
N ILE A 40 12.53 -27.52 -28.49
CA ILE A 40 13.81 -27.03 -29.01
C ILE A 40 13.73 -25.54 -29.29
N SER A 41 12.61 -25.04 -29.81
CA SER A 41 12.42 -23.62 -30.09
C SER A 41 12.36 -22.77 -28.81
N ASP A 42 11.64 -23.23 -27.77
CA ASP A 42 11.63 -22.59 -26.45
C ASP A 42 13.03 -22.57 -25.81
N MET A 43 13.78 -23.66 -25.97
CA MET A 43 15.16 -23.76 -25.48
C MET A 43 16.11 -22.83 -26.24
N GLN A 44 15.93 -22.68 -27.56
CA GLN A 44 16.69 -21.72 -28.36
C GLN A 44 16.43 -20.28 -27.89
N ILE A 45 15.19 -19.94 -27.55
CA ILE A 45 14.84 -18.63 -26.98
C ILE A 45 15.51 -18.43 -25.62
N ALA A 46 15.54 -19.45 -24.75
CA ALA A 46 16.23 -19.40 -23.46
C ALA A 46 17.76 -19.23 -23.60
N LEU A 47 18.38 -19.99 -24.51
CA LEU A 47 19.80 -19.87 -24.85
C LEU A 47 20.14 -18.51 -25.47
N GLN A 48 19.22 -17.93 -26.23
CA GLN A 48 19.39 -16.62 -26.84
C GLN A 48 19.38 -15.50 -25.79
N ARG A 49 18.48 -15.56 -24.80
CA ARG A 49 18.52 -14.69 -23.61
C ARG A 49 19.82 -14.84 -22.82
N GLN A 50 20.33 -16.07 -22.71
CA GLN A 50 21.60 -16.32 -22.02
C GLN A 50 22.80 -15.72 -22.78
N ARG A 51 22.79 -15.78 -24.11
CA ARG A 51 23.80 -15.12 -24.97
C ARG A 51 23.73 -13.59 -24.88
N GLU A 52 22.54 -13.00 -24.70
CA GLU A 52 22.39 -11.56 -24.46
C GLU A 52 23.06 -11.11 -23.16
N LEU A 53 22.90 -11.88 -22.07
CA LEU A 53 23.61 -11.64 -20.80
C LEU A 53 25.14 -11.81 -20.95
N GLN A 54 25.58 -12.80 -21.74
CA GLN A 54 27.00 -13.03 -22.00
C GLN A 54 27.62 -11.94 -22.90
N ASN A 55 26.82 -11.32 -23.78
CA ASN A 55 27.23 -10.16 -24.58
C ASN A 55 27.44 -8.89 -23.75
N GLN A 56 26.86 -8.76 -22.55
CA GLN A 56 27.16 -7.63 -21.66
C GLN A 56 28.61 -7.64 -21.18
N TRP A 57 29.20 -8.83 -20.99
CA TRP A 57 30.59 -9.02 -20.58
C TRP A 57 31.60 -8.66 -21.69
N LYS A 58 31.13 -8.42 -22.92
CA LYS A 58 31.94 -7.99 -24.07
C LYS A 58 32.38 -6.52 -23.96
N TYR A 59 31.60 -5.69 -23.27
CA TYR A 59 31.80 -4.24 -23.24
C TYR A 59 32.46 -3.73 -21.96
N TYR A 60 32.22 -4.40 -20.83
CA TYR A 60 32.86 -4.10 -19.56
C TYR A 60 33.10 -5.38 -18.77
N HIS A 61 34.17 -5.40 -17.99
CA HIS A 61 34.38 -6.41 -16.95
C HIS A 61 34.75 -5.71 -15.64
N ILE A 62 34.44 -6.37 -14.53
CA ILE A 62 34.77 -5.87 -13.20
C ILE A 62 36.05 -6.58 -12.76
N ASN A 63 37.11 -5.81 -12.59
CA ASN A 63 38.38 -6.32 -12.11
C ASN A 63 38.53 -5.93 -10.64
N TRP A 64 38.77 -6.91 -9.77
CA TRP A 64 38.89 -6.68 -8.34
C TRP A 64 40.34 -6.38 -8.00
N TYR A 65 40.61 -5.17 -7.51
CA TYR A 65 41.93 -4.82 -7.02
C TYR A 65 41.98 -4.99 -5.50
N LEU A 66 42.97 -5.74 -5.01
CA LEU A 66 43.17 -6.04 -3.58
C LEU A 66 41.92 -6.63 -2.89
N THR A 67 41.06 -7.36 -3.63
CA THR A 67 39.84 -8.01 -3.12
C THR A 67 38.71 -7.06 -2.67
N TYR A 68 38.98 -5.78 -2.39
CA TYR A 68 38.01 -4.84 -1.80
C TYR A 68 37.47 -3.78 -2.77
N ILE A 69 38.18 -3.46 -3.86
CA ILE A 69 37.79 -2.36 -4.75
C ILE A 69 37.42 -2.93 -6.13
N PRO A 70 36.13 -2.91 -6.52
CA PRO A 70 35.71 -3.27 -7.87
C PRO A 70 36.06 -2.12 -8.83
N LEU A 71 37.00 -2.35 -9.74
CA LEU A 71 37.31 -1.44 -10.83
C LEU A 71 36.60 -1.91 -12.10
N ILE A 72 35.72 -1.07 -12.64
CA ILE A 72 35.03 -1.35 -13.90
C ILE A 72 35.97 -0.96 -15.05
N VAL A 73 36.43 -1.95 -15.80
CA VAL A 73 37.28 -1.76 -16.97
C VAL A 73 36.43 -1.88 -18.23
N ILE A 74 36.34 -0.78 -18.97
CA ILE A 74 35.51 -0.66 -20.17
C ILE A 74 36.37 -0.89 -21.42
N HIS A 75 35.98 -1.81 -22.29
CA HIS A 75 36.69 -2.09 -23.54
C HIS A 75 36.24 -1.13 -24.65
N TYR A 76 36.76 0.10 -24.62
CA TYR A 76 36.43 1.14 -25.60
C TYR A 76 36.62 0.70 -27.07
N LYS A 77 37.67 -0.08 -27.39
CA LYS A 77 37.89 -0.59 -28.76
C LYS A 77 36.77 -1.48 -29.29
N ALA A 78 36.17 -2.31 -28.44
CA ALA A 78 35.06 -3.16 -28.83
C ALA A 78 33.78 -2.33 -29.07
N ILE A 79 33.56 -1.32 -28.23
CA ILE A 79 32.45 -0.37 -28.35
C ILE A 79 32.57 0.41 -29.66
N TRP A 80 33.74 0.99 -29.96
CA TRP A 80 33.97 1.76 -31.19
C TRP A 80 33.84 0.93 -32.48
N LYS A 81 34.20 -0.37 -32.43
CA LYS A 81 34.07 -1.27 -33.58
C LYS A 81 32.63 -1.64 -33.90
N ASP A 82 31.78 -1.75 -32.87
CA ASP A 82 30.35 -2.05 -33.00
C ASP A 82 29.48 -0.77 -33.15
N LEU A 83 30.09 0.42 -33.05
CA LEU A 83 29.44 1.73 -33.17
C LEU A 83 29.16 2.10 -34.63
N THR A 84 28.26 1.36 -35.28
CA THR A 84 27.73 1.73 -36.59
C THR A 84 26.49 2.63 -36.43
N TRP A 85 26.22 3.50 -37.41
CA TRP A 85 25.04 4.39 -37.39
C TRP A 85 23.71 3.64 -37.23
N ARG A 86 23.64 2.43 -37.78
CA ARG A 86 22.48 1.53 -37.63
C ARG A 86 22.32 1.04 -36.19
N ASN A 87 23.42 0.65 -35.53
CA ASN A 87 23.41 0.21 -34.14
C ASN A 87 23.09 1.36 -33.18
N ILE A 88 23.64 2.56 -33.42
CA ILE A 88 23.30 3.75 -32.61
C ILE A 88 21.80 4.03 -32.67
N LYS A 89 21.20 4.03 -33.86
CA LYS A 89 19.74 4.19 -34.00
C LYS A 89 18.97 3.11 -33.24
N HIS A 90 19.42 1.86 -33.30
CA HIS A 90 18.78 0.76 -32.58
C HIS A 90 18.85 0.96 -31.06
N TYR A 91 20.02 1.29 -30.52
CA TYR A 91 20.21 1.55 -29.09
C TYR A 91 19.43 2.76 -28.59
N VAL A 92 19.32 3.83 -29.39
CA VAL A 92 18.51 5.00 -29.03
C VAL A 92 17.04 4.63 -28.98
N VAL A 93 16.54 3.90 -29.99
CA VAL A 93 15.13 3.44 -30.00
C VAL A 93 14.86 2.52 -28.81
N GLU A 94 15.77 1.59 -28.53
CA GLU A 94 15.66 0.64 -27.42
C GLU A 94 15.72 1.34 -26.05
N ALA A 95 16.60 2.33 -25.88
CA ALA A 95 16.65 3.14 -24.66
C ALA A 95 15.37 3.95 -24.46
N VAL A 96 14.82 4.53 -25.54
CA VAL A 96 13.55 5.28 -25.49
C VAL A 96 12.37 4.37 -25.17
N THR A 97 12.31 3.18 -25.78
CA THR A 97 11.24 2.21 -25.48
C THR A 97 11.34 1.68 -24.05
N LEU A 98 12.55 1.38 -23.56
CA LEU A 98 12.79 1.00 -22.17
C LEU A 98 12.39 2.12 -21.20
N ALA A 99 12.76 3.36 -21.49
CA ALA A 99 12.35 4.52 -20.68
C ALA A 99 10.82 4.68 -20.67
N ALA A 100 10.16 4.55 -21.82
CA ALA A 100 8.70 4.60 -21.91
C ALA A 100 8.03 3.47 -21.11
N ILE A 101 8.55 2.24 -21.21
CA ILE A 101 8.05 1.08 -20.43
C ILE A 101 8.25 1.34 -18.93
N MET A 102 9.39 1.87 -18.51
CA MET A 102 9.67 2.22 -17.12
C MET A 102 8.72 3.30 -16.59
N ILE A 103 8.45 4.34 -17.37
CA ILE A 103 7.49 5.39 -17.02
C ILE A 103 6.09 4.80 -16.86
N VAL A 104 5.64 3.96 -17.80
CA VAL A 104 4.34 3.29 -17.71
C VAL A 104 4.27 2.37 -16.48
N ARG A 105 5.34 1.63 -16.17
CA ARG A 105 5.42 0.81 -14.96
C ARG A 105 5.37 1.65 -13.69
N ALA A 106 6.09 2.76 -13.63
CA ALA A 106 6.07 3.68 -12.49
C ALA A 106 4.67 4.30 -12.30
N LEU A 107 3.99 4.66 -13.40
CA LEU A 107 2.62 5.17 -13.35
C LEU A 107 1.64 4.11 -12.87
N ARG A 108 1.72 2.87 -13.40
CA ARG A 108 0.90 1.75 -12.91
C ARG A 108 1.15 1.47 -11.43
N PHE A 109 2.41 1.46 -11.01
CA PHE A 109 2.79 1.22 -9.62
C PHE A 109 2.29 2.32 -8.68
N THR A 110 2.43 3.60 -9.05
CA THR A 110 1.89 4.72 -8.26
C THR A 110 0.37 4.67 -8.19
N THR A 111 -0.34 4.38 -9.29
CA THR A 111 -1.80 4.18 -9.25
C THR A 111 -2.21 2.99 -8.38
N PHE A 112 -1.42 1.91 -8.38
CA PHE A 112 -1.65 0.74 -7.52
C PHE A 112 -1.46 1.10 -6.05
N ILE A 113 -0.39 1.82 -5.69
CA ILE A 113 -0.16 2.28 -4.31
C ILE A 113 -1.29 3.20 -3.85
N ILE A 114 -1.68 4.18 -4.67
CA ILE A 114 -2.76 5.12 -4.33
C ILE A 114 -4.09 4.37 -4.17
N GLY A 115 -4.44 3.51 -5.14
CA GLY A 115 -5.67 2.71 -5.10
C GLY A 115 -5.71 1.76 -3.91
N SER A 116 -4.61 1.06 -3.65
CA SER A 116 -4.46 0.18 -2.48
C SER A 116 -4.58 0.97 -1.17
N GLY A 117 -3.93 2.14 -1.08
CA GLY A 117 -4.01 3.01 0.09
C GLY A 117 -5.43 3.47 0.40
N ILE A 118 -6.18 3.92 -0.62
CA ILE A 118 -7.59 4.31 -0.48
C ILE A 118 -8.44 3.11 -0.03
N TYR A 119 -8.20 1.93 -0.60
CA TYR A 119 -8.92 0.71 -0.23
C TYR A 119 -8.65 0.29 1.22
N PHE A 120 -7.39 0.28 1.65
CA PHE A 120 -7.00 -0.02 3.03
C PHE A 120 -7.58 1.01 4.00
N GLN A 121 -7.50 2.30 3.69
CA GLN A 121 -8.12 3.35 4.50
C GLN A 121 -9.64 3.14 4.62
N GLY A 122 -10.29 2.73 3.53
CA GLY A 122 -11.71 2.39 3.51
C GLY A 122 -12.05 1.21 4.42
N ILE A 123 -11.26 0.14 4.40
CA ILE A 123 -11.44 -1.03 5.28
C ILE A 123 -11.24 -0.63 6.75
N ILE A 124 -10.13 0.05 7.05
CA ILE A 124 -9.79 0.48 8.41
C ILE A 124 -10.91 1.36 8.98
N ARG A 125 -11.39 2.34 8.20
CA ARG A 125 -12.49 3.20 8.64
C ARG A 125 -13.77 2.40 8.90
N ARG A 126 -14.12 1.44 8.03
CA ARG A 126 -15.31 0.60 8.23
C ARG A 126 -15.22 -0.29 9.46
N LEU A 127 -14.02 -0.80 9.76
CA LEU A 127 -13.76 -1.60 10.96
C LEU A 127 -13.93 -0.73 12.21
N PHE A 128 -13.33 0.46 12.25
CA PHE A 128 -13.39 1.33 13.42
C PHE A 128 -14.68 2.14 13.60
N ILE A 129 -15.64 2.09 12.66
CA ILE A 129 -16.95 2.76 12.84
C ILE A 129 -17.66 2.27 14.11
N PHE A 130 -17.55 0.98 14.45
CA PHE A 130 -18.17 0.48 15.69
C PHE A 130 -17.45 1.02 16.93
N CYS A 131 -16.13 1.20 16.88
CA CYS A 131 -15.39 1.86 17.94
C CYS A 131 -15.86 3.30 18.15
N ASP A 132 -16.12 4.06 17.09
CA ASP A 132 -16.67 5.42 17.17
C ASP A 132 -18.00 5.43 17.93
N VAL A 133 -18.92 4.52 17.57
CA VAL A 133 -20.25 4.40 18.21
C VAL A 133 -20.13 3.98 19.68
N ILE A 134 -19.31 2.97 20.00
CA ILE A 134 -19.17 2.42 21.36
C ILE A 134 -18.51 3.42 22.29
N THR A 135 -17.53 4.17 21.78
CA THR A 135 -16.81 5.18 22.57
C THR A 135 -17.51 6.53 22.60
N PHE A 136 -18.67 6.66 21.93
CA PHE A 136 -19.40 7.92 21.73
C PHE A 136 -18.51 9.04 21.21
N SER A 137 -17.61 8.69 20.29
CA SER A 137 -16.64 9.59 19.68
C SER A 137 -16.97 9.83 18.22
N ASP A 138 -16.70 11.04 17.73
CA ASP A 138 -16.78 11.34 16.29
C ASP A 138 -15.65 10.64 15.50
N ASN A 139 -14.52 10.41 16.16
CA ASN A 139 -13.38 9.71 15.58
C ASN A 139 -12.47 9.18 16.70
N PHE A 140 -12.62 7.89 16.99
CA PHE A 140 -11.88 7.15 17.99
C PHE A 140 -10.36 7.34 17.88
N ILE A 141 -9.82 7.26 16.65
CA ILE A 141 -8.37 7.42 16.42
C ILE A 141 -7.92 8.84 16.77
N ARG A 142 -8.76 9.84 16.49
CA ARG A 142 -8.48 11.24 16.81
C ARG A 142 -8.42 11.47 18.32
N ASP A 143 -9.32 10.87 19.07
CA ASP A 143 -9.35 10.96 20.53
C ASP A 143 -8.13 10.30 21.17
N VAL A 144 -7.73 9.13 20.67
CA VAL A 144 -6.51 8.43 21.12
C VAL A 144 -5.27 9.29 20.89
N LEU A 145 -5.11 9.83 19.68
CA LEU A 145 -3.98 10.69 19.32
C LEU A 145 -3.95 11.97 20.17
N THR A 146 -5.12 12.58 20.37
CA THR A 146 -5.27 13.78 21.19
C THR A 146 -4.88 13.51 22.64
N TYR A 147 -5.26 12.35 23.20
CA TYR A 147 -4.87 11.96 24.54
C TYR A 147 -3.36 11.67 24.68
N ILE A 148 -2.75 11.00 23.70
CA ILE A 148 -1.32 10.71 23.69
C ILE A 148 -0.51 12.01 23.71
N LEU A 149 -0.89 12.96 22.86
CA LEU A 149 -0.17 14.20 22.62
C LEU A 149 -0.57 15.35 23.55
N LYS A 150 -1.47 15.11 24.52
CA LYS A 150 -2.03 16.13 25.41
C LYS A 150 -0.99 16.97 26.17
N ASP A 151 0.18 16.40 26.48
CA ASP A 151 1.24 17.06 27.25
C ASP A 151 2.30 17.74 26.35
N SER A 152 2.09 17.80 25.03
CA SER A 152 3.03 18.42 24.09
C SER A 152 2.53 19.81 23.66
N PRO A 153 2.96 20.90 24.33
CA PRO A 153 2.52 22.25 23.98
C PRO A 153 2.94 22.66 22.57
N ALA A 154 4.11 22.18 22.11
CA ALA A 154 4.64 22.48 20.78
C ALA A 154 3.74 21.99 19.64
N ILE A 155 2.97 20.91 19.84
CA ILE A 155 2.04 20.40 18.82
C ILE A 155 0.75 21.24 18.80
N LEU A 156 0.32 21.72 19.96
CA LEU A 156 -0.83 22.63 20.07
C LEU A 156 -0.53 23.99 19.44
N GLU A 157 0.63 24.58 19.72
CA GLU A 157 1.09 25.81 19.05
C GLU A 157 1.14 25.63 17.53
N ARG A 158 1.52 24.43 17.07
CA ARG A 158 1.54 24.15 15.63
C ARG A 158 0.14 24.07 15.02
N LEU A 159 -0.83 23.54 15.77
CA LEU A 159 -2.22 23.52 15.37
C LEU A 159 -2.79 24.95 15.26
N GLU A 160 -2.42 25.84 16.18
CA GLU A 160 -2.78 27.26 16.11
C GLU A 160 -2.27 27.88 14.81
N VAL A 161 -0.98 27.74 14.49
CA VAL A 161 -0.42 28.27 13.23
C VAL A 161 -1.15 27.73 12.00
N ILE A 162 -1.51 26.44 11.99
CA ILE A 162 -2.28 25.83 10.90
C ILE A 162 -3.68 26.44 10.80
N HIS A 163 -4.34 26.68 11.93
CA HIS A 163 -5.68 27.24 11.99
C HIS A 163 -5.69 28.71 11.53
N PHE A 164 -4.70 29.51 11.95
CA PHE A 164 -4.47 30.86 11.46
C PHE A 164 -4.34 30.91 9.93
N HIS A 165 -3.70 29.90 9.33
CA HIS A 165 -3.58 29.77 7.88
C HIS A 165 -4.74 29.03 7.19
N ASN A 166 -5.97 29.12 7.71
CA ASN A 166 -7.18 28.50 7.15
C ASN A 166 -7.10 26.97 7.03
N ASN A 167 -6.56 26.29 8.05
CA ASN A 167 -6.40 24.83 8.10
C ASN A 167 -5.55 24.25 6.96
N LYS A 168 -4.66 25.05 6.36
CA LYS A 168 -3.77 24.59 5.29
C LYS A 168 -2.50 23.99 5.88
N ILE A 169 -2.37 22.67 5.77
CA ILE A 169 -1.21 21.90 6.27
C ILE A 169 0.09 22.33 5.58
N MET A 170 0.02 22.70 4.30
CA MET A 170 1.18 23.12 3.48
C MET A 170 1.30 24.64 3.34
N TYR A 171 0.89 25.39 4.37
CA TYR A 171 0.94 26.87 4.35
C TYR A 171 2.34 27.41 4.00
N PHE A 172 3.39 26.72 4.48
CA PHE A 172 4.79 27.09 4.26
C PHE A 172 5.23 27.06 2.79
N LEU A 173 4.48 26.46 1.86
CA LEU A 173 4.80 26.52 0.42
C LEU A 173 4.38 27.86 -0.22
N LYS A 174 3.57 28.67 0.46
CA LYS A 174 2.99 29.91 -0.10
C LYS A 174 3.71 31.17 0.39
N TYR A 175 4.40 31.12 1.54
CA TYR A 175 5.00 32.30 2.16
C TYR A 175 6.51 32.29 1.96
N ASP A 176 7.05 33.44 1.55
CA ASP A 176 8.46 33.59 1.19
C ASP A 176 9.42 33.34 2.36
N GLU A 177 8.94 33.47 3.60
CA GLU A 177 9.67 33.21 4.84
C GLU A 177 10.16 31.75 4.98
N TYR A 178 9.62 30.82 4.19
CA TYR A 178 9.94 29.40 4.24
C TYR A 178 10.63 28.86 2.98
N ASN A 179 11.02 29.73 2.05
CA ASN A 179 11.65 29.33 0.78
C ASN A 179 13.06 28.72 0.97
N ASP A 180 13.76 29.03 2.06
CA ASP A 180 15.12 28.54 2.33
C ASP A 180 15.16 27.16 3.01
N LEU A 181 14.01 26.49 3.17
CA LEU A 181 13.94 25.18 3.84
C LEU A 181 14.51 24.06 2.97
N SER A 182 15.41 23.26 3.54
CA SER A 182 15.87 22.02 2.90
C SER A 182 14.74 21.00 2.71
N SER A 183 14.85 20.14 1.70
CA SER A 183 13.84 19.09 1.41
C SER A 183 13.50 18.21 2.61
N PHE A 184 14.48 17.93 3.48
CA PHE A 184 14.25 17.17 4.72
C PHE A 184 13.46 17.95 5.76
N GLN A 185 13.71 19.26 5.90
CA GLN A 185 12.93 20.12 6.80
C GLN A 185 11.49 20.26 6.31
N ILE A 186 11.28 20.33 5.00
CA ILE A 186 9.93 20.34 4.40
C ILE A 186 9.19 19.05 4.77
N ILE A 187 9.80 17.88 4.56
CA ILE A 187 9.18 16.59 4.89
C ILE A 187 8.86 16.51 6.40
N LYS A 188 9.79 16.95 7.25
CA LYS A 188 9.57 16.98 8.71
C LYS A 188 8.42 17.91 9.07
N MET A 189 8.33 19.12 8.49
CA MET A 189 7.22 20.03 8.73
C MET A 189 5.88 19.47 8.26
N ILE A 190 5.84 18.83 7.09
CA ILE A 190 4.62 18.16 6.59
C ILE A 190 4.16 17.12 7.61
N TYR A 191 5.06 16.26 8.06
CA TYR A 191 4.74 15.23 9.04
C TYR A 191 4.18 15.82 10.33
N VAL A 192 4.88 16.81 10.90
CA VAL A 192 4.44 17.47 12.15
C VAL A 192 3.09 18.17 11.96
N ASN A 193 2.89 18.89 10.85
CA ASN A 193 1.64 19.58 10.57
C ASN A 193 0.47 18.61 10.38
N ILE A 194 0.70 17.47 9.74
CA ILE A 194 -0.31 16.41 9.62
C ILE A 194 -0.66 15.90 11.02
N THR A 195 0.32 15.59 11.86
CA THR A 195 0.05 15.11 13.23
C THR A 195 -0.70 16.14 14.07
N ALA A 196 -0.35 17.42 13.98
CA ALA A 196 -1.06 18.50 14.68
C ALA A 196 -2.51 18.64 14.17
N SER A 197 -2.73 18.57 12.86
CA SER A 197 -4.08 18.64 12.26
C SER A 197 -5.01 17.49 12.65
N MET A 198 -4.45 16.38 13.14
CA MET A 198 -5.18 15.23 13.67
C MET A 198 -5.60 15.42 15.13
N LEU A 199 -5.32 16.55 15.79
CA LEU A 199 -5.80 16.78 17.15
C LEU A 199 -7.26 17.25 17.16
N GLN A 200 -7.99 16.85 18.20
CA GLN A 200 -9.33 17.33 18.51
C GLN A 200 -9.21 18.58 19.39
N ALA A 201 -9.43 19.77 18.81
CA ALA A 201 -9.36 21.04 19.52
C ALA A 201 -10.43 22.02 19.04
N ASP A 202 -10.88 22.88 19.95
CA ASP A 202 -11.67 24.06 19.65
C ASP A 202 -10.74 25.27 19.55
N CYS A 203 -10.71 25.89 18.36
CA CYS A 203 -9.86 27.04 18.08
C CYS A 203 -10.72 28.28 17.85
N ILE A 204 -10.27 29.40 18.39
CA ILE A 204 -10.86 30.73 18.17
C ILE A 204 -9.81 31.56 17.44
N SER A 205 -10.15 32.07 16.25
CA SER A 205 -9.30 32.97 15.49
C SER A 205 -9.65 34.42 15.81
N THR A 206 -8.62 35.19 16.18
CA THR A 206 -8.64 36.66 16.25
C THR A 206 -7.80 37.20 15.09
N SER A 207 -7.90 38.49 14.77
CA SER A 207 -7.18 39.13 13.66
C SER A 207 -5.66 38.96 13.70
N GLU A 208 -5.07 38.76 14.89
CA GLU A 208 -3.61 38.69 15.10
C GLU A 208 -3.12 37.32 15.56
N SER A 209 -3.99 36.45 16.09
CA SER A 209 -3.62 35.13 16.59
C SER A 209 -4.81 34.18 16.64
N SER A 210 -4.53 32.88 16.60
CA SER A 210 -5.52 31.84 16.88
C SER A 210 -5.11 31.10 18.14
N THR A 211 -6.03 30.97 19.09
CA THR A 211 -5.79 30.18 20.31
C THR A 211 -6.62 28.91 20.25
N CYS A 212 -5.99 27.76 20.48
CA CYS A 212 -6.63 26.46 20.44
C CYS A 212 -6.68 25.82 21.83
N LYS A 213 -7.82 25.25 22.20
CA LYS A 213 -7.98 24.45 23.42
C LYS A 213 -8.33 23.02 23.04
N LEU A 214 -7.60 22.06 23.61
CA LEU A 214 -7.88 20.64 23.40
C LEU A 214 -9.27 20.29 23.94
N LEU A 215 -10.03 19.55 23.16
CA LEU A 215 -11.32 19.02 23.56
C LEU A 215 -11.10 17.82 24.48
N THR A 216 -11.27 18.03 25.78
CA THR A 216 -11.08 17.00 26.82
C THR A 216 -12.37 16.27 27.18
N ASN A 217 -13.46 16.51 26.45
CA ASN A 217 -14.78 15.96 26.77
C ASN A 217 -15.02 14.55 26.19
N THR A 218 -13.96 13.81 25.92
CA THR A 218 -14.01 12.47 25.31
C THR A 218 -13.89 11.37 26.37
N LEU A 219 -14.31 10.16 26.03
CA LEU A 219 -14.32 9.03 26.98
C LEU A 219 -12.92 8.70 27.51
N VAL A 220 -11.86 8.89 26.70
CA VAL A 220 -10.46 8.66 27.10
C VAL A 220 -10.06 9.56 28.27
N PHE A 221 -10.38 10.84 28.18
CA PHE A 221 -10.05 11.81 29.23
C PHE A 221 -10.88 11.54 30.50
N LYS A 222 -12.14 11.09 30.36
CA LYS A 222 -12.96 10.68 31.51
C LYS A 222 -12.37 9.45 32.22
N PHE A 223 -11.91 8.43 31.47
CA PHE A 223 -11.20 7.29 32.06
C PHE A 223 -9.91 7.71 32.75
N SER A 224 -9.13 8.61 32.13
CA SER A 224 -7.93 9.17 32.73
C SER A 224 -8.23 9.84 34.08
N HIS A 225 -9.28 10.66 34.12
CA HIS A 225 -9.69 11.38 35.33
C HIS A 225 -10.10 10.42 36.46
N VAL A 226 -10.90 9.41 36.14
CA VAL A 226 -11.30 8.37 37.10
C VAL A 226 -10.08 7.61 37.62
N LEU A 227 -9.20 7.15 36.73
CA LEU A 227 -7.99 6.43 37.13
C LEU A 227 -7.05 7.29 38.00
N GLN A 228 -6.96 8.59 37.71
CA GLN A 228 -6.16 9.52 38.51
C GLN A 228 -6.74 9.71 39.92
N GLN A 229 -8.08 9.75 40.05
CA GLN A 229 -8.75 9.85 41.35
C GLN A 229 -8.50 8.60 42.22
N TYR A 230 -8.56 7.40 41.64
CA TYR A 230 -8.36 6.15 42.38
C TYR A 230 -6.89 5.79 42.59
N PHE A 231 -6.01 6.22 41.68
CA PHE A 231 -4.57 5.93 41.72
C PHE A 231 -3.71 7.21 41.63
N PRO A 232 -3.77 8.11 42.63
CA PRO A 232 -3.09 9.40 42.58
C PRO A 232 -1.55 9.30 42.64
N LYS A 233 -1.00 8.14 43.03
CA LYS A 233 0.45 7.88 43.10
C LYS A 233 1.05 7.37 41.78
N LEU A 234 0.23 7.10 40.76
CA LEU A 234 0.73 6.71 39.46
C LEU A 234 1.31 7.93 38.74
N GLY A 235 2.54 7.83 38.25
CA GLY A 235 3.14 8.89 37.44
C GLY A 235 2.41 9.08 36.11
N ASP A 236 2.55 10.24 35.48
CA ASP A 236 1.78 10.63 34.29
C ASP A 236 1.94 9.63 33.13
N SER A 237 3.16 9.12 32.91
CA SER A 237 3.43 8.13 31.86
C SER A 237 2.73 6.79 32.10
N SER A 238 2.70 6.29 33.35
CA SER A 238 2.05 5.02 33.67
C SER A 238 0.53 5.17 33.67
N LEU A 239 0.00 6.30 34.15
CA LEU A 239 -1.41 6.64 34.04
C LEU A 239 -1.86 6.69 32.58
N LYS A 240 -1.09 7.34 31.71
CA LYS A 240 -1.35 7.37 30.25
C LYS A 240 -1.42 5.97 29.66
N PHE A 241 -0.40 5.14 29.93
CA PHE A 241 -0.33 3.78 29.39
C PHE A 241 -1.51 2.92 29.83
N ILE A 242 -1.87 2.95 31.12
CA ILE A 242 -3.00 2.17 31.64
C ILE A 242 -4.32 2.69 31.07
N THR A 243 -4.51 4.01 31.03
CA THR A 243 -5.73 4.61 30.46
C THR A 243 -5.91 4.20 29.00
N LEU A 244 -4.84 4.28 28.19
CA LEU A 244 -4.85 3.86 26.80
C LEU A 244 -5.11 2.36 26.66
N SER A 245 -4.46 1.53 27.49
CA SER A 245 -4.67 0.09 27.47
C SER A 245 -6.13 -0.28 27.77
N VAL A 246 -6.72 0.30 28.81
CA VAL A 246 -8.13 0.07 29.18
C VAL A 246 -9.06 0.57 28.08
N TYR A 247 -8.83 1.77 27.56
CA TYR A 247 -9.66 2.35 26.50
C TYR A 247 -9.60 1.56 25.19
N MET A 248 -8.40 1.18 24.74
CA MET A 248 -8.22 0.36 23.53
C MET A 248 -8.85 -1.02 23.70
N THR A 249 -8.70 -1.65 24.86
CA THR A 249 -9.30 -2.95 25.15
C THR A 249 -10.83 -2.86 25.15
N TYR A 250 -11.39 -1.82 25.77
CA TYR A 250 -12.82 -1.55 25.76
C TYR A 250 -13.37 -1.41 24.34
N ALA A 251 -12.71 -0.61 23.50
CA ALA A 251 -13.11 -0.39 22.12
C ALA A 251 -13.00 -1.66 21.25
N ILE A 252 -11.88 -2.40 21.36
CA ILE A 252 -11.64 -3.63 20.58
C ILE A 252 -12.64 -4.75 20.95
N ILE A 253 -12.90 -4.96 22.24
CA ILE A 253 -13.89 -5.97 22.67
C ILE A 253 -15.27 -5.59 22.17
N GLY A 254 -15.62 -4.30 22.29
CA GLY A 254 -16.87 -3.78 21.75
C GLY A 254 -17.00 -4.02 20.24
N ASP A 255 -15.96 -3.71 19.48
CA ASP A 255 -15.91 -3.92 18.03
C ASP A 255 -16.09 -5.39 17.65
N ILE A 256 -15.42 -6.32 18.35
CA ILE A 256 -15.60 -7.76 18.14
C ILE A 256 -17.06 -8.19 18.33
N ILE A 257 -17.72 -7.69 19.39
CA ILE A 257 -19.13 -8.00 19.66
C ILE A 257 -20.02 -7.43 18.54
N CYS A 258 -19.81 -6.17 18.15
CA CYS A 258 -20.58 -5.54 17.08
C CYS A 258 -20.39 -6.24 15.73
N LEU A 259 -19.15 -6.62 15.38
CA LEU A 259 -18.85 -7.38 14.17
C LEU A 259 -19.51 -8.76 14.21
N ASN A 260 -19.52 -9.44 15.36
CA ASN A 260 -20.19 -10.73 15.50
C ASN A 260 -21.71 -10.61 15.25
N ILE A 261 -22.35 -9.60 15.84
CA ILE A 261 -23.78 -9.31 15.64
C ILE A 261 -24.06 -8.94 14.17
N LEU A 262 -23.20 -8.12 13.56
CA LEU A 262 -23.32 -7.75 12.14
C LEU A 262 -23.21 -8.98 11.24
N LEU A 263 -22.25 -9.87 11.50
CA LEU A 263 -22.08 -11.10 10.75
C LEU A 263 -23.31 -12.00 10.89
N PHE A 264 -23.82 -12.17 12.11
CA PHE A 264 -25.04 -12.94 12.35
C PHE A 264 -26.26 -12.35 11.62
N LEU A 265 -26.43 -11.02 11.68
CA LEU A 265 -27.52 -10.34 10.98
C LEU A 265 -27.38 -10.47 9.45
N SER A 266 -26.18 -10.24 8.92
CA SER A 266 -25.90 -10.32 7.48
C SER A 266 -26.13 -11.74 6.95
N TYR A 267 -25.74 -12.77 7.71
CA TYR A 267 -25.98 -14.16 7.37
C TYR A 267 -27.48 -14.47 7.29
N ASN A 268 -28.25 -14.04 8.30
CA ASN A 268 -29.70 -14.23 8.32
C ASN A 268 -30.44 -13.44 7.24
N LEU A 269 -29.98 -12.23 6.91
CA LEU A 269 -30.53 -11.47 5.79
C LEU A 269 -30.22 -12.16 4.46
N LEU A 270 -28.98 -12.62 4.27
CA LEU A 270 -28.57 -13.27 3.04
C LEU A 270 -29.33 -14.58 2.79
N THR A 271 -29.55 -15.40 3.82
CA THR A 271 -30.38 -16.60 3.72
C THR A 271 -31.83 -16.26 3.37
N ARG A 272 -32.41 -15.21 3.96
CA ARG A 272 -33.74 -14.70 3.57
C ARG A 272 -33.78 -14.20 2.13
N PHE A 273 -32.78 -13.42 1.69
CA PHE A 273 -32.69 -12.94 0.31
C PHE A 273 -32.59 -14.08 -0.70
N LEU A 274 -31.82 -15.13 -0.40
CA LEU A 274 -31.75 -16.33 -1.22
C LEU A 274 -33.09 -17.06 -1.29
N GLY A 275 -33.82 -17.13 -0.17
CA GLY A 275 -35.19 -17.66 -0.13
C GLY A 275 -36.16 -16.86 -1.00
N TYR A 276 -36.15 -15.53 -0.90
CA TYR A 276 -36.96 -14.66 -1.77
C TYR A 276 -36.59 -14.81 -3.25
N LYS A 277 -35.30 -14.90 -3.58
CA LYS A 277 -34.84 -15.16 -4.95
C LYS A 277 -35.42 -16.46 -5.52
N GLN A 278 -35.48 -17.53 -4.72
CA GLN A 278 -36.09 -18.79 -5.13
C GLN A 278 -37.60 -18.63 -5.39
N ILE A 279 -38.31 -17.93 -4.50
CA ILE A 279 -39.75 -17.63 -4.66
C ILE A 279 -40.00 -16.82 -5.93
N PHE A 280 -39.24 -15.75 -6.18
CA PHE A 280 -39.37 -14.95 -7.40
C PHE A 280 -39.03 -15.75 -8.66
N SER A 281 -38.01 -16.62 -8.61
CA SER A 281 -37.69 -17.52 -9.73
C SER A 281 -38.81 -18.51 -10.00
N GLY A 282 -39.45 -19.06 -8.95
CA GLY A 282 -40.60 -19.96 -9.05
C GLY A 282 -41.84 -19.26 -9.61
N LEU A 283 -42.16 -18.06 -9.12
CA LEU A 283 -43.25 -17.22 -9.65
C LEU A 283 -43.03 -16.86 -11.12
N ARG A 284 -41.81 -16.48 -11.50
CA ARG A 284 -41.45 -16.22 -12.90
C ARG A 284 -41.68 -17.46 -13.77
N HIS A 285 -41.29 -18.63 -13.29
CA HIS A 285 -41.47 -19.88 -14.03
C HIS A 285 -42.95 -20.26 -14.18
N MET A 286 -43.75 -20.09 -13.12
CA MET A 286 -45.21 -20.31 -13.16
C MET A 286 -45.91 -19.33 -14.10
N LEU A 287 -45.57 -18.03 -14.03
CA LEU A 287 -46.11 -17.02 -14.94
C LEU A 287 -45.77 -17.34 -16.40
N TRP A 288 -44.51 -17.71 -16.67
CA TRP A 288 -44.07 -18.08 -18.02
C TRP A 288 -44.78 -19.34 -18.54
N SER A 289 -44.91 -20.37 -17.70
CA SER A 289 -45.69 -21.57 -18.00
C SER A 289 -47.14 -21.21 -18.31
N SER A 290 -47.81 -20.42 -17.47
CA SER A 290 -49.21 -20.06 -17.66
C SER A 290 -49.45 -19.22 -18.93
N LEU A 291 -48.56 -18.29 -19.26
CA LEU A 291 -48.67 -17.45 -20.46
C LEU A 291 -48.49 -18.26 -21.76
N PHE A 292 -47.60 -19.26 -21.76
CA PHE A 292 -47.38 -20.11 -22.94
C PHE A 292 -48.42 -21.22 -23.09
N THR A 293 -49.06 -21.67 -21.99
CA THR A 293 -50.16 -22.65 -22.07
C THR A 293 -51.45 -22.05 -22.66
N TYR A 294 -51.64 -20.73 -22.59
CA TYR A 294 -52.80 -20.05 -23.21
C TYR A 294 -52.57 -19.61 -24.67
N LEU A 295 -51.36 -19.80 -25.20
CA LEU A 295 -50.96 -19.38 -26.55
C LEU A 295 -50.87 -20.54 -27.57
N VAL A 296 -51.26 -21.74 -27.16
CA VAL A 296 -51.45 -22.96 -27.97
C VAL A 296 -52.91 -23.37 -27.89
#